data_AF-F8PHB3-F1
#
_entry.id   AF-F8PHB3-F1
#
_cell.length_a   1.000
_cell.length_b   1.000
_cell.length_c   1.000
_cell.angle_alpha   90.00
_cell.angle_beta   90.00
_cell.angle_gamma   90.00
#
_symmetry.space_group_name_H-M   'P 1'
#
loop_
_entity.id
_entity.type
_entity.pdbx_description
1 polymer ?
#
loop_
_entity_poly.entity_id
_entity_poly.type
_entity_poly.pdbx_seq_one_letter_code
_entity_poly.pdbx_strand_id
1 'polypeptide(L)'
;MVEEDKIQVFDQTGIFLMACRHGFVKSVAEMKHSRELSKYALATINRLLDVCGDGQGIGHNFGCTLRKTVASSSIGEKAKRLGLTITVNAFHGYAHNRQCQLLNHPLYLKGFGLEDMETCERVFASSNTLAPIIQHAL
;
A
#
# COMPACT_ATOMS: atom_id res chain seq x y z
N MET A 1 -30.19 34.04 3.93
CA MET A 1 -28.98 34.03 4.76
C MET A 1 -28.32 32.69 4.54
N VAL A 2 -27.26 32.67 3.73
CA VAL A 2 -26.39 31.51 3.55
C VAL A 2 -25.48 31.50 4.78
N GLU A 3 -25.44 30.42 5.55
CA GLU A 3 -24.41 30.24 6.58
C GLU A 3 -23.06 30.11 5.85
N GLU A 4 -22.36 31.23 5.69
CA GLU A 4 -20.93 31.24 5.45
C GLU A 4 -20.21 30.82 6.75
N ASP A 5 -19.15 30.03 6.60
CA ASP A 5 -18.22 29.56 7.65
C ASP A 5 -18.61 28.36 8.54
N LYS A 6 -18.98 27.23 7.91
CA LYS A 6 -18.61 25.92 8.44
C LYS A 6 -17.63 25.24 7.50
N ILE A 7 -16.38 25.11 7.92
CA ILE A 7 -15.45 24.14 7.33
C ILE A 7 -16.10 22.77 7.53
N GLN A 8 -16.64 22.19 6.45
CA GLN A 8 -17.06 20.80 6.47
C GLN A 8 -15.80 19.97 6.64
N VAL A 9 -15.60 19.40 7.83
CA VAL A 9 -14.54 18.42 8.06
C VAL A 9 -14.82 17.26 7.11
N PHE A 10 -13.94 17.05 6.13
CA PHE A 10 -14.08 15.96 5.19
C PHE A 10 -14.09 14.62 5.93
N ASP A 11 -14.98 13.71 5.53
CA ASP A 11 -14.95 12.32 6.00
C ASP A 11 -13.66 11.59 5.61
N GLN A 12 -12.94 12.15 4.63
CA GLN A 12 -11.68 11.64 4.14
C GLN A 12 -10.56 11.92 5.13
N THR A 13 -9.92 10.86 5.61
CA THR A 13 -8.78 10.91 6.54
C THR A 13 -7.43 10.77 5.85
N GLY A 14 -7.42 10.41 4.56
CA GLY A 14 -6.21 10.29 3.76
C GLY A 14 -6.44 9.50 2.47
N ILE A 15 -5.35 9.02 1.89
CA ILE A 15 -5.35 8.15 0.72
C ILE A 15 -4.51 6.90 0.97
N PHE A 16 -4.94 5.78 0.40
CA PHE A 16 -4.14 4.57 0.29
C PHE A 16 -3.77 4.40 -1.18
N LEU A 17 -2.49 4.23 -1.50
CA LEU A 17 -2.05 4.11 -2.89
C LEU A 17 -1.22 2.85 -3.12
N MET A 18 -1.16 2.46 -4.39
CA MET A 18 -0.23 1.47 -4.90
C MET A 18 0.49 2.06 -6.09
N ALA A 19 1.81 1.93 -6.11
CA ALA A 19 2.66 2.33 -7.22
C ALA A 19 3.43 1.14 -7.76
N CYS A 20 3.76 1.16 -9.05
CA CYS A 20 4.69 0.18 -9.62
C CYS A 20 6.13 0.62 -9.42
N ARG A 21 7.08 -0.30 -9.64
CA ARG A 21 8.53 -0.04 -9.57
C ARG A 21 9.05 1.11 -10.45
N HIS A 22 8.28 1.54 -11.44
CA HIS A 22 8.65 2.67 -12.31
C HIS A 22 8.17 4.02 -11.76
N GLY A 23 7.59 4.06 -10.55
CA GLY A 23 7.08 5.29 -9.93
C GLY A 23 5.67 5.71 -10.36
N PHE A 24 4.99 4.93 -11.22
CA PHE A 24 3.62 5.24 -11.62
C PHE A 24 2.62 4.74 -10.59
N VAL A 25 1.75 5.63 -10.12
CA VAL A 25 0.60 5.27 -9.28
C VAL A 25 -0.39 4.44 -10.11
N LYS A 26 -0.68 3.22 -9.63
CA LYS A 26 -1.59 2.26 -10.25
C LYS A 26 -3.00 2.35 -9.71
N SER A 27 -3.15 2.73 -8.45
CA SER A 27 -4.45 2.96 -7.83
C SER A 27 -4.34 3.86 -6.63
N VAL A 28 -5.41 4.59 -6.36
CA VAL A 28 -5.62 5.41 -5.16
C VAL A 28 -6.99 5.07 -4.61
N ALA A 29 -7.09 4.90 -3.30
CA ALA A 29 -8.33 4.72 -2.58
C ALA A 29 -8.45 5.80 -1.49
N GLU A 30 -9.59 6.46 -1.43
CA GLU A 30 -9.89 7.42 -0.37
C GLU A 30 -10.12 6.68 0.95
N MET A 31 -9.38 7.06 1.98
CA MET A 31 -9.61 6.56 3.33
C MET A 31 -10.72 7.38 3.98
N LYS A 32 -11.76 6.71 4.47
CA LYS A 32 -12.93 7.34 5.12
C LYS A 32 -12.99 6.95 6.58
N HIS A 33 -13.08 7.94 7.46
CA HIS A 33 -13.19 7.89 8.93
C HIS A 33 -12.08 7.14 9.71
N SER A 34 -11.44 6.15 9.09
CA SER A 34 -10.50 5.21 9.69
C SER A 34 -9.12 5.35 9.04
N ARG A 35 -8.06 5.05 9.79
CA ARG A 35 -6.67 5.00 9.28
C ARG A 35 -6.48 3.80 8.33
N GLU A 36 -5.24 3.39 8.08
CA GLU A 36 -4.86 2.24 7.25
C GLU A 36 -5.42 0.90 7.76
N LEU A 37 -6.71 0.66 7.53
CA LEU A 37 -7.32 -0.64 7.70
C LEU A 37 -6.94 -1.53 6.52
N SER A 38 -6.76 -2.83 6.78
CA SER A 38 -6.41 -3.82 5.74
C SER A 38 -7.40 -3.86 4.57
N LYS A 39 -8.63 -3.34 4.74
CA LYS A 39 -9.63 -3.24 3.65
C LYS A 39 -9.11 -2.47 2.43
N TYR A 40 -8.30 -1.43 2.63
CA TYR A 40 -7.76 -0.63 1.52
C TYR A 40 -6.66 -1.40 0.77
N ALA A 41 -5.79 -2.08 1.49
CA ALA A 41 -4.81 -2.99 0.89
C ALA A 41 -5.50 -4.13 0.12
N LEU A 42 -6.51 -4.77 0.70
CA LEU A 42 -7.27 -5.84 0.03
C LEU A 42 -7.97 -5.35 -1.24
N ALA A 43 -8.66 -4.21 -1.19
CA ALA A 43 -9.33 -3.64 -2.36
C ALA A 43 -8.34 -3.32 -3.48
N THR A 44 -7.20 -2.72 -3.10
CA THR A 44 -6.13 -2.34 -4.04
C THR A 44 -5.47 -3.57 -4.68
N ILE A 45 -5.19 -4.61 -3.90
CA ILE A 45 -4.67 -5.90 -4.39
C ILE A 45 -5.68 -6.57 -5.32
N ASN A 46 -6.96 -6.57 -4.96
CA ASN A 46 -7.99 -7.18 -5.80
C ASN A 46 -8.04 -6.51 -7.18
N ARG A 47 -7.99 -5.17 -7.19
CA ARG A 47 -7.93 -4.36 -8.41
C ARG A 47 -6.68 -4.63 -9.23
N LEU A 48 -5.51 -4.71 -8.58
CA LEU A 48 -4.25 -5.09 -9.24
C LEU A 48 -4.40 -6.43 -9.97
N LEU A 49 -4.94 -7.43 -9.27
CA LEU A 49 -5.13 -8.76 -9.84
C LEU A 49 -6.17 -8.80 -10.98
N ASP A 50 -7.21 -7.95 -10.93
CA ASP A 50 -8.16 -7.81 -12.04
C ASP A 50 -7.54 -7.18 -13.29
N VAL A 51 -6.63 -6.22 -13.12
CA VAL A 51 -6.08 -5.42 -14.22
C VAL A 51 -4.79 -6.00 -14.79
N CYS A 52 -3.89 -6.45 -13.91
CA CYS A 52 -2.55 -6.91 -14.29
C CYS A 52 -2.42 -8.43 -14.36
N GLY A 53 -3.39 -9.18 -13.83
CA GLY A 53 -3.41 -10.63 -13.93
C GLY A 53 -2.42 -11.33 -12.99
N ASP A 54 -1.73 -12.33 -13.53
CA ASP A 54 -0.90 -13.27 -12.78
C ASP A 54 0.52 -12.77 -12.49
N GLY A 55 1.21 -13.48 -11.60
CA GLY A 55 2.64 -13.29 -11.33
C GLY A 55 2.99 -11.97 -10.64
N GLN A 56 2.02 -11.28 -10.05
CA GLN A 56 2.25 -9.99 -9.42
C GLN A 56 3.02 -10.13 -8.10
N GLY A 57 4.03 -9.29 -7.92
CA GLY A 57 4.78 -9.14 -6.68
C GLY A 57 4.49 -7.78 -6.04
N ILE A 58 4.11 -7.76 -4.76
CA ILE A 58 3.83 -6.53 -4.01
C ILE A 58 4.62 -6.48 -2.71
N GLY A 59 4.98 -5.26 -2.28
CA GLY A 59 5.63 -5.01 -0.98
C GLY A 59 4.80 -4.09 -0.09
N HIS A 60 4.93 -4.27 1.23
CA HIS A 60 4.30 -3.41 2.24
C HIS A 60 5.02 -3.53 3.60
N ASN A 61 5.07 -2.46 4.39
CA ASN A 61 5.55 -2.41 5.79
C ASN A 61 5.12 -3.59 6.67
N PHE A 62 3.87 -4.04 6.53
CA PHE A 62 3.31 -5.16 7.27
C PHE A 62 3.04 -6.39 6.38
N GLY A 63 3.81 -6.55 5.30
CA GLY A 63 3.64 -7.62 4.29
C GLY A 63 3.50 -9.02 4.88
N CYS A 64 4.21 -9.33 5.98
CA CYS A 64 4.14 -10.61 6.68
C CYS A 64 2.73 -10.91 7.26
N THR A 65 2.06 -9.88 7.79
CA THR A 65 0.69 -9.95 8.29
C THR A 65 -0.31 -9.85 7.14
N LEU A 66 -0.04 -8.96 6.18
CA LEU A 66 -0.88 -8.77 5.00
C LEU A 66 -1.05 -10.07 4.21
N ARG A 67 0.00 -10.89 4.09
CA ARG A 67 -0.09 -12.20 3.44
C ARG A 67 -1.13 -13.11 4.11
N LYS A 68 -1.13 -13.15 5.44
CA LYS A 68 -2.13 -13.92 6.21
C LYS A 68 -3.53 -13.35 5.97
N THR A 69 -3.66 -12.03 6.00
CA THR A 69 -4.92 -11.33 5.76
C THR A 69 -5.48 -11.61 4.37
N VAL A 70 -4.65 -11.58 3.32
CA VAL A 70 -5.07 -11.90 1.95
C VAL A 70 -5.53 -13.36 1.88
N ALA A 71 -4.74 -14.29 2.42
CA ALA A 71 -5.06 -15.71 2.40
C ALA A 71 -6.39 -16.04 3.12
N SER A 72 -6.73 -15.31 4.18
CA SER A 72 -7.98 -15.47 4.94
C SER A 72 -9.14 -14.61 4.43
N SER A 73 -8.97 -13.85 3.35
CA SER A 73 -9.99 -12.92 2.83
C SER A 73 -10.77 -13.52 1.67
N SER A 74 -11.81 -12.82 1.23
CA SER A 74 -12.58 -13.17 0.03
C SER A 74 -11.75 -13.22 -1.26
N ILE A 75 -10.56 -12.62 -1.29
CA ILE A 75 -9.66 -12.63 -2.45
C ILE A 75 -8.56 -13.69 -2.37
N GLY A 76 -8.53 -14.51 -1.30
CA GLY A 76 -7.47 -15.49 -1.05
C GLY A 76 -7.30 -16.51 -2.19
N GLU A 77 -8.39 -17.15 -2.63
CA GLU A 77 -8.35 -18.12 -3.73
C GLU A 77 -7.95 -17.48 -5.07
N LYS A 78 -8.39 -16.25 -5.32
CA LYS A 78 -8.00 -15.49 -6.50
C LYS A 78 -6.50 -15.16 -6.47
N ALA A 79 -6.00 -14.66 -5.34
CA ALA A 79 -4.59 -14.33 -5.15
C ALA A 79 -3.70 -15.58 -5.29
N LYS A 80 -4.12 -16.72 -4.74
CA LYS A 80 -3.44 -18.00 -4.89
C LYS A 80 -3.41 -18.46 -6.34
N ARG A 81 -4.56 -18.45 -7.04
CA ARG A 81 -4.67 -18.86 -8.45
C ARG A 81 -3.82 -18.01 -9.37
N LEU A 82 -3.74 -16.71 -9.12
CA LEU A 82 -2.95 -15.75 -9.90
C LEU A 82 -1.48 -15.66 -9.45
N GLY A 83 -1.05 -16.45 -8.47
CA GLY A 83 0.35 -16.48 -8.04
C GLY A 83 0.85 -15.18 -7.40
N LEU A 84 -0.01 -14.47 -6.65
CA LEU A 84 0.39 -13.24 -5.94
C LEU A 84 1.50 -13.53 -4.92
N THR A 85 2.59 -12.78 -5.01
CA THR A 85 3.69 -12.81 -4.03
C THR A 85 3.71 -11.53 -3.21
N ILE A 86 3.80 -11.66 -1.89
CA ILE A 86 3.78 -10.53 -0.94
C ILE A 86 5.09 -10.55 -0.13
N THR A 87 5.80 -9.42 -0.15
CA THR A 87 7.06 -9.19 0.56
C THR A 87 6.91 -8.06 1.59
N VAL A 88 7.81 -8.01 2.58
CA VAL A 88 8.00 -6.82 3.43
C VAL A 88 9.04 -5.96 2.75
N ASN A 89 8.79 -4.66 2.59
CA ASN A 89 9.78 -3.75 2.02
C ASN A 89 11.12 -3.75 2.78
N ALA A 90 12.19 -3.48 2.05
CA ALA A 90 13.55 -3.80 2.47
C ALA A 90 13.95 -3.10 3.78
N PHE A 91 13.61 -1.80 3.92
CA PHE A 91 14.01 -1.05 5.11
C PHE A 91 13.22 -1.48 6.34
N HIS A 92 11.92 -1.68 6.19
CA HIS A 92 11.10 -2.15 7.30
C HIS A 92 11.37 -3.61 7.65
N GLY A 93 11.79 -4.44 6.69
CA GLY A 93 12.08 -5.85 6.89
C GLY A 93 13.03 -6.09 8.08
N TYR A 94 14.07 -5.28 8.20
CA TYR A 94 15.05 -5.37 9.31
C TYR A 94 14.48 -5.09 10.69
N ALA A 95 13.35 -4.39 10.80
CA ALA A 95 12.66 -4.15 12.07
C ALA A 95 11.85 -5.37 12.55
N HIS A 96 11.65 -6.40 11.72
CA HIS A 96 10.94 -7.61 12.10
C HIS A 96 11.89 -8.64 12.72
N ASN A 97 11.34 -9.67 13.39
CA ASN A 97 12.16 -10.77 13.90
C ASN A 97 12.89 -11.53 12.77
N ARG A 98 13.97 -12.23 13.12
CA ARG A 98 14.83 -12.95 12.17
C ARG A 98 14.07 -13.92 11.26
N GLN A 99 13.08 -14.64 11.80
CA GLN A 99 12.29 -15.58 11.01
C GLN A 99 11.46 -14.85 9.95
N CYS A 100 10.85 -13.72 10.31
CA CYS A 100 10.13 -12.87 9.38
C CYS A 100 11.04 -12.32 8.28
N GLN A 101 12.24 -11.84 8.64
CA GLN A 101 13.23 -11.36 7.67
C GLN A 101 13.55 -12.43 6.62
N LEU A 102 13.94 -13.63 7.06
CA LEU A 102 14.33 -14.73 6.16
C LEU A 102 13.20 -15.19 5.23
N LEU A 103 11.95 -15.08 5.67
CA LEU A 103 10.78 -15.55 4.90
C LEU A 103 10.16 -14.47 4.00
N ASN A 104 10.37 -13.19 4.30
CA ASN A 104 9.58 -12.12 3.69
C ASN A 104 10.41 -11.00 3.08
N HIS A 105 11.70 -10.88 3.39
CA HIS A 105 12.52 -9.80 2.84
C HIS A 105 12.75 -10.02 1.33
N PRO A 106 12.67 -8.97 0.49
CA PRO A 106 12.67 -9.10 -0.98
C PRO A 106 13.95 -9.76 -1.49
N LEU A 107 15.06 -9.52 -0.80
CA LEU A 107 16.38 -10.08 -1.10
C LEU A 107 16.45 -11.62 -1.02
N TYR A 108 15.53 -12.25 -0.28
CA TYR A 108 15.42 -13.71 -0.19
C TYR A 108 14.29 -14.28 -1.08
N LEU A 109 13.56 -13.43 -1.80
CA LEU A 109 12.44 -13.82 -2.63
C LEU A 109 12.76 -13.62 -4.12
N LYS A 110 12.46 -14.65 -4.93
CA LYS A 110 12.65 -14.56 -6.38
C LYS A 110 11.64 -13.60 -7.01
N GLY A 111 12.06 -12.90 -8.06
CA GLY A 111 11.20 -12.00 -8.85
C GLY A 111 11.29 -10.51 -8.49
N PHE A 112 11.92 -10.16 -7.36
CA PHE A 112 12.03 -8.76 -6.92
C PHE A 112 13.33 -8.07 -7.32
N GLY A 113 14.41 -8.83 -7.59
CA GLY A 113 15.68 -8.27 -8.03
C GLY A 113 16.27 -7.31 -6.98
N LEU A 114 16.58 -6.07 -7.38
CA LEU A 114 17.10 -5.01 -6.52
C LEU A 114 15.99 -4.06 -6.00
N GLU A 115 14.72 -4.41 -6.17
CA GLU A 115 13.60 -3.58 -5.72
C GLU A 115 13.54 -3.51 -4.18
N ASP A 116 13.49 -2.29 -3.64
CA ASP A 116 13.38 -2.05 -2.19
C ASP A 116 11.93 -2.03 -1.69
N MET A 117 10.96 -1.89 -2.59
CA MET A 117 9.52 -1.76 -2.32
C MET A 117 9.11 -0.51 -1.53
N GLU A 118 9.91 0.56 -1.60
CA GLU A 118 9.66 1.83 -0.91
C GLU A 118 9.07 2.92 -1.84
N THR A 119 8.46 2.52 -2.96
CA THR A 119 8.01 3.48 -3.97
C THR A 119 6.86 4.35 -3.46
N CYS A 120 5.99 3.82 -2.60
CA CYS A 120 4.89 4.59 -2.02
C CYS A 120 5.43 5.71 -1.11
N GLU A 121 6.44 5.41 -0.31
CA GLU A 121 7.14 6.33 0.58
C GLU A 121 7.78 7.47 -0.21
N ARG A 122 8.38 7.17 -1.37
CA ARG A 122 8.90 8.20 -2.29
C ARG A 122 7.80 9.08 -2.87
N VAL A 123 6.66 8.50 -3.25
CA VAL A 123 5.50 9.27 -3.74
C VAL A 123 5.00 10.22 -2.64
N PHE A 124 4.79 9.73 -1.42
CA PHE A 124 4.35 10.57 -0.31
C PHE A 124 5.42 11.61 0.08
N ALA A 125 6.70 11.26 0.07
CA ALA A 125 7.77 12.22 0.33
C ALA A 125 7.76 13.37 -0.69
N SER A 126 7.48 13.08 -1.96
CA SER A 126 7.38 14.13 -2.99
C SER A 126 6.23 15.11 -2.73
N SER A 127 5.10 14.63 -2.17
CA SER A 127 3.96 15.50 -1.82
C SER A 127 4.27 16.48 -0.68
N ASN A 128 5.29 16.20 0.15
CA ASN A 128 5.68 17.11 1.23
C ASN A 128 6.21 18.46 0.71
N THR A 129 6.62 18.54 -0.56
CA THR A 129 6.97 19.83 -1.20
C THR A 129 5.79 20.80 -1.25
N LEU A 130 4.56 20.28 -1.26
CA LEU A 130 3.34 21.08 -1.24
C LEU A 130 2.89 21.43 0.18
N ALA A 131 3.40 20.73 1.21
CA ALA A 131 2.97 20.93 2.59
C ALA A 131 3.08 22.39 3.04
N PRO A 132 4.18 23.14 2.82
CA PRO A 132 4.29 24.54 3.22
C PRO A 132 3.27 25.47 2.54
N ILE A 133 2.82 25.10 1.33
CA ILE A 133 1.90 25.92 0.52
C ILE A 133 0.46 25.73 0.99
N ILE A 134 0.10 24.50 1.37
CA ILE A 134 -1.27 24.14 1.78
C ILE A 134 -1.52 24.27 3.28
N GLN A 135 -0.47 24.40 4.10
CA GLN A 135 -0.59 24.50 5.57
C GLN A 135 -1.31 25.78 6.04
N HIS A 136 -1.46 26.77 5.17
CA HIS A 136 -2.20 28.02 5.43
C HIS A 136 -3.69 27.94 5.06
N ALA A 137 -4.15 26.82 4.50
CA ALA A 137 -5.52 26.63 4.00
C ALA A 137 -6.44 25.82 4.94
N LEU A 138 -6.01 25.60 6.19
CA LEU A 138 -6.77 24.91 7.24
C LEU A 138 -6.89 25.78 8.49
#